data_AF-A0A7X8PPE5-F1
#
_entry.id   AF-A0A7X8PPE5-F1
#
_cell.length_a   1.000
_cell.length_b   1.000
_cell.length_c   1.000
_cell.angle_alpha   90.00
_cell.angle_beta   90.00
_cell.angle_gamma   90.00
#
_symmetry.space_group_name_H-M   'P 1'
#
loop_
_entity.id
_entity.type
_entity.pdbx_description
1 polymer ?
#
loop_
_entity_poly.entity_id
_entity_poly.type
_entity_poly.pdbx_seq_one_letter_code
_entity_poly.pdbx_strand_id
1 'polypeptide(L)'
;MTSEIVKDKPGSLKTWLDYIESIDPNKMELGLSRVKAVLDKLNLSFLNKVPVIEVAGTNGKGSTSALIAGILNNSSIKTGLYTSPHLHKFNERVCISGAPVKDDVLAQAFSTVHENCGEIKLTYFEYTTLAALVCFSIEKVDAVVLEVGLGGRLDAVNVVDANISVITSIGLDHIRILGDTIEKIAFEKAGVIKEHSKVVTGVIDKSALDVIKAEAKKRGATVFVENEDFEGQFDDGFKYIEKKSLNLTTFMLPYPKIPYCCAPAAIKVIILLREMGLNIPSKAVIDAIKTVALPGRMQLVSVNPTIYLDVAHNPPAALNLVKTIKNRPKLANRYALIGMLKDKDIESVIKIISHSFDGFYLATLHTARGETKERLEKVLIKCQVPQSLIKSYHNVKDAVCAVLKDVQKNDEIIVLGSFVTVSEAMDALEIK
;
A
#
# COMPACT_ATOMS: atom_id res chain seq x y z
N MET A 1 7.53 36.63 12.08
CA MET A 1 6.57 36.88 13.17
C MET A 1 6.28 35.53 13.82
N THR A 2 6.48 35.48 15.12
CA THR A 2 6.48 34.31 15.99
C THR A 2 5.17 33.53 15.89
N SER A 3 5.29 32.24 15.58
CA SER A 3 4.21 31.26 15.63
C SER A 3 3.70 31.15 17.07
N GLU A 4 2.56 31.79 17.36
CA GLU A 4 1.79 31.44 18.55
C GLU A 4 1.42 29.96 18.43
N ILE A 5 1.96 29.18 19.35
CA ILE A 5 1.60 27.78 19.55
C ILE A 5 0.10 27.80 19.87
N VAL A 6 -0.71 27.23 18.96
CA VAL A 6 -2.14 27.02 19.15
C VAL A 6 -2.34 26.27 20.47
N LYS A 7 -2.76 27.00 21.51
CA LYS A 7 -3.01 26.48 22.86
C LYS A 7 -4.42 25.91 23.04
N ASP A 8 -5.31 26.11 22.06
CA ASP A 8 -6.65 25.55 22.10
C ASP A 8 -6.72 24.19 21.42
N LYS A 9 -7.29 23.21 22.13
CA LYS A 9 -7.53 21.86 21.64
C LYS A 9 -8.27 21.94 20.30
N PRO A 10 -7.73 21.42 19.19
CA PRO A 10 -8.51 21.24 17.97
C PRO A 10 -9.71 20.33 18.27
N GLY A 11 -10.92 20.88 18.25
CA GLY A 11 -12.14 20.14 18.61
C GLY A 11 -12.65 19.21 17.51
N SER A 12 -12.31 19.47 16.24
CA SER A 12 -12.77 18.70 15.08
C SER A 12 -11.61 18.02 14.37
N LEU A 13 -11.89 16.93 13.63
CA LEU A 13 -10.89 16.28 12.79
C LEU A 13 -10.25 17.26 11.80
N LYS A 14 -11.05 18.12 11.18
CA LYS A 14 -10.53 19.12 10.22
C LYS A 14 -9.45 20.01 10.86
N THR A 15 -9.72 20.55 12.05
CA THR A 15 -8.76 21.41 12.75
C THR A 15 -7.49 20.65 13.13
N TRP A 16 -7.61 19.36 13.49
CA TRP A 16 -6.43 18.50 13.73
C TRP A 16 -5.61 18.29 12.47
N LEU A 17 -6.27 18.01 11.34
CA LEU A 17 -5.59 17.82 10.06
C LEU A 17 -4.89 19.11 9.62
N ASP A 18 -5.54 20.28 9.73
CA ASP A 18 -4.93 21.59 9.45
C ASP A 18 -3.65 21.81 10.30
N TYR A 19 -3.70 21.45 11.60
CA TYR A 19 -2.55 21.53 12.49
C TYR A 19 -1.43 20.56 12.08
N ILE A 20 -1.75 19.29 11.84
CA ILE A 20 -0.77 18.25 11.51
C ILE A 20 -0.16 18.50 10.13
N GLU A 21 -0.93 19.02 9.16
CA GLU A 21 -0.44 19.43 7.84
C GLU A 21 0.44 20.68 7.89
N SER A 22 0.33 21.51 8.93
CA SER A 22 1.30 22.59 9.15
C SER A 22 2.69 22.06 9.54
N ILE A 23 2.77 20.83 10.04
CA ILE A 23 4.00 20.08 10.30
C ILE A 23 4.42 19.41 8.98
N ASP A 24 4.93 20.22 8.04
CA ASP A 24 5.29 19.86 6.64
C ASP A 24 5.25 18.34 6.35
N PRO A 25 4.17 17.83 5.71
CA PRO A 25 4.01 16.41 5.40
C PRO A 25 5.09 15.85 4.47
N ASN A 26 5.82 16.72 3.76
CA ASN A 26 6.91 16.34 2.87
C ASN A 26 8.26 16.30 3.60
N LYS A 27 8.37 16.90 4.79
CA LYS A 27 9.59 16.86 5.60
C LYS A 27 9.72 15.50 6.27
N MET A 28 10.64 14.71 5.74
CA MET A 28 11.01 13.42 6.32
C MET A 28 12.17 13.59 7.30
N GLU A 29 11.93 13.26 8.57
CA GLU A 29 12.95 13.17 9.60
C GLU A 29 12.88 11.77 10.19
N LEU A 30 13.77 10.90 9.73
CA LEU A 30 13.80 9.49 10.11
C LEU A 30 14.42 9.30 11.49
N GLY A 31 13.81 8.43 12.30
CA GLY A 31 14.28 8.11 13.63
C GLY A 31 13.14 7.60 14.51
N LEU A 32 13.45 6.69 15.44
CA LEU A 32 12.43 6.09 16.31
C LEU A 32 12.37 6.73 17.70
N SER A 33 13.36 7.54 18.09
CA SER A 33 13.49 8.02 19.48
C SER A 33 12.31 8.87 19.93
N ARG A 34 11.84 9.81 19.09
CA ARG A 34 10.73 10.70 19.41
C ARG A 34 9.41 9.96 19.50
N VAL A 35 9.07 9.18 18.46
CA VAL A 35 7.84 8.39 18.42
C VAL A 35 7.81 7.36 19.55
N LYS A 36 8.94 6.73 19.87
CA LYS A 36 9.06 5.79 20.99
C LYS A 36 8.80 6.48 22.33
N ALA A 37 9.41 7.64 22.56
CA ALA A 37 9.21 8.39 23.80
C ALA A 37 7.74 8.82 24.01
N VAL A 38 7.00 9.14 22.95
CA VAL A 38 5.57 9.43 23.06
C VAL A 38 4.74 8.15 23.21
N LEU A 39 5.07 7.08 22.49
CA LEU A 39 4.41 5.78 22.64
C LEU A 39 4.49 5.25 24.07
N ASP A 40 5.66 5.36 24.70
CA ASP A 40 5.87 4.89 26.07
C ASP A 40 5.02 5.69 27.07
N LYS A 41 4.79 6.99 26.81
CA LYS A 41 3.87 7.82 27.61
C LYS A 41 2.39 7.45 27.39
N LEU A 42 2.01 7.12 26.15
CA LEU A 42 0.65 6.68 25.82
C LEU A 42 0.28 5.34 26.49
N ASN A 43 1.28 4.55 26.90
CA ASN A 43 1.11 3.30 27.66
C ASN A 43 0.11 2.32 27.00
N LEU A 44 0.29 2.07 25.70
CA LEU A 44 -0.58 1.20 24.89
C LEU A 44 -0.29 -0.29 25.11
N SER A 45 -0.41 -0.76 26.36
CA SER A 45 -0.08 -2.13 26.77
C SER A 45 -0.90 -3.23 26.08
N PHE A 46 -2.01 -2.89 25.41
CA PHE A 46 -2.80 -3.85 24.63
C PHE A 46 -2.00 -4.47 23.48
N LEU A 47 -1.02 -3.74 22.92
CA LEU A 47 -0.15 -4.22 21.84
C LEU A 47 0.63 -5.49 22.23
N ASN A 48 0.88 -5.69 23.52
CA ASN A 48 1.55 -6.90 24.04
C ASN A 48 0.61 -8.10 24.19
N LYS A 49 -0.70 -7.90 24.00
CA LYS A 49 -1.75 -8.90 24.24
C LYS A 49 -2.42 -9.39 22.97
N VAL A 50 -2.19 -8.71 21.85
CA VAL A 50 -2.82 -9.01 20.56
C VAL A 50 -1.75 -9.28 19.51
N PRO A 51 -2.02 -10.13 18.51
CA PRO A 51 -1.13 -10.30 17.38
C PRO A 51 -0.97 -8.99 16.61
N VAL A 52 0.28 -8.61 16.38
CA VAL A 52 0.69 -7.47 15.56
C VAL A 52 1.42 -7.97 14.32
N ILE A 53 0.93 -7.55 13.15
CA ILE A 53 1.50 -7.85 11.85
C ILE A 53 2.01 -6.55 11.23
N GLU A 54 3.29 -6.48 10.91
CA GLU A 54 3.90 -5.33 10.24
C GLU A 54 4.23 -5.69 8.79
N VAL A 55 3.79 -4.85 7.84
CA VAL A 55 3.89 -5.12 6.40
C VAL A 55 4.75 -4.06 5.72
N ALA A 56 5.99 -4.42 5.43
CA ALA A 56 6.95 -3.67 4.65
C ALA A 56 7.03 -4.17 3.20
N GLY A 57 7.70 -3.39 2.36
CA GLY A 57 7.87 -3.72 0.95
C GLY A 57 7.88 -2.49 0.04
N THR A 58 8.26 -2.71 -1.21
CA THR A 58 8.25 -1.67 -2.25
C THR A 58 6.82 -1.50 -2.75
N ASN A 59 6.25 -2.59 -3.28
CA ASN A 59 4.87 -2.68 -3.74
C ASN A 59 4.11 -3.79 -3.02
N GLY A 60 2.78 -3.73 -3.06
CA GLY A 60 1.90 -4.77 -2.52
C GLY A 60 1.58 -4.66 -1.03
N LYS A 61 2.21 -3.74 -0.28
CA LYS A 61 1.97 -3.52 1.16
C LYS A 61 0.48 -3.38 1.50
N GLY A 62 -0.17 -2.29 1.08
CA GLY A 62 -1.59 -2.07 1.33
C GLY A 62 -2.51 -3.21 0.88
N SER A 63 -2.24 -3.86 -0.27
CA SER A 63 -3.04 -5.00 -0.74
C SER A 63 -2.89 -6.23 0.16
N THR A 64 -1.66 -6.56 0.56
CA THR A 64 -1.38 -7.65 1.51
C THR A 64 -1.98 -7.34 2.87
N SER A 65 -1.81 -6.13 3.39
CA SER A 65 -2.39 -5.69 4.67
C SER A 65 -3.92 -5.77 4.65
N ALA A 66 -4.56 -5.29 3.57
CA ALA A 66 -6.01 -5.34 3.41
C ALA A 66 -6.54 -6.77 3.38
N LEU A 67 -5.86 -7.70 2.69
CA LEU A 67 -6.27 -9.10 2.66
C LEU A 67 -6.09 -9.79 4.02
N ILE A 68 -4.97 -9.56 4.71
CA ILE A 68 -4.76 -10.07 6.08
C ILE A 68 -5.88 -9.57 7.00
N ALA A 69 -6.10 -8.25 7.04
CA ALA A 69 -7.13 -7.66 7.87
C ALA A 69 -8.54 -8.14 7.51
N GLY A 70 -8.86 -8.26 6.21
CA GLY A 70 -10.16 -8.75 5.75
C GLY A 70 -10.43 -10.20 6.15
N ILE A 71 -9.42 -11.08 6.08
CA ILE A 71 -9.55 -12.47 6.54
C ILE A 71 -9.80 -12.51 8.06
N LEU A 72 -9.09 -11.70 8.84
CA LEU A 72 -9.27 -11.63 10.29
C LEU A 72 -10.66 -11.09 10.65
N ASN A 73 -11.13 -10.04 9.97
CA ASN A 73 -12.48 -9.49 10.16
C ASN A 73 -13.56 -10.54 9.84
N ASN A 74 -13.41 -11.29 8.74
CA ASN A 74 -14.32 -12.39 8.39
C ASN A 74 -14.24 -13.58 9.37
N SER A 75 -13.22 -13.60 10.24
CA SER A 75 -13.07 -14.58 11.33
C SER A 75 -13.65 -14.08 12.66
N SER A 76 -14.42 -12.98 12.64
CA SER A 76 -14.96 -12.32 13.84
C SER A 76 -13.88 -11.78 14.80
N ILE A 77 -12.67 -11.52 14.29
CA ILE A 77 -11.58 -10.90 15.05
C ILE A 77 -11.63 -9.39 14.77
N LYS A 78 -11.81 -8.56 15.80
CA LYS A 78 -11.88 -7.10 15.62
C LYS A 78 -10.50 -6.58 15.23
N THR A 79 -10.25 -6.35 13.94
CA THR A 79 -8.91 -6.01 13.46
C THR A 79 -8.76 -4.52 13.23
N GLY A 80 -7.68 -3.93 13.74
CA GLY A 80 -7.20 -2.60 13.39
C GLY A 80 -6.24 -2.67 12.19
N LEU A 81 -6.47 -1.87 11.16
CA LEU A 81 -5.64 -1.78 9.97
C LEU A 81 -5.16 -0.34 9.79
N TYR A 82 -3.84 -0.14 9.75
CA TYR A 82 -3.21 1.13 9.40
C TYR A 82 -2.57 1.05 8.01
N THR A 83 -2.91 1.99 7.12
CA THR A 83 -2.40 2.07 5.74
C THR A 83 -2.03 3.49 5.33
N SER A 84 -1.19 3.61 4.32
CA SER A 84 -0.85 4.92 3.73
C SER A 84 -0.35 4.82 2.28
N PRO A 85 -0.49 5.89 1.47
CA PRO A 85 -1.31 7.09 1.72
C PRO A 85 -2.82 6.78 1.61
N HIS A 86 -3.66 7.81 1.71
CA HIS A 86 -5.09 7.75 1.41
C HIS A 86 -5.37 8.34 0.02
N LEU A 87 -6.54 8.05 -0.55
CA LEU A 87 -7.00 8.63 -1.82
C LEU A 87 -7.81 9.91 -1.61
N HIS A 88 -8.86 9.88 -0.77
CA HIS A 88 -9.76 11.02 -0.63
C HIS A 88 -9.84 11.54 0.81
N LYS A 89 -9.99 10.66 1.79
CA LYS A 89 -10.16 11.02 3.20
C LYS A 89 -9.08 10.42 4.06
N PHE A 90 -8.57 11.22 5.01
CA PHE A 90 -7.58 10.77 5.97
C PHE A 90 -8.01 9.49 6.72
N ASN A 91 -9.30 9.35 7.01
CA ASN A 91 -9.88 8.21 7.73
C ASN A 91 -9.58 6.87 7.05
N GLU A 92 -9.37 6.83 5.73
CA GLU A 92 -8.99 5.62 5.00
C GLU A 92 -7.71 4.99 5.56
N ARG A 93 -6.82 5.79 6.15
CA ARG A 93 -5.58 5.31 6.76
C ARG A 93 -5.82 4.42 7.97
N VAL A 94 -6.94 4.57 8.69
CA VAL A 94 -7.21 3.86 9.94
C VAL A 94 -8.56 3.16 9.83
N CYS A 95 -8.53 1.84 9.68
CA CYS A 95 -9.73 1.02 9.56
C CYS A 95 -9.89 0.08 10.76
N ILE A 96 -11.12 -0.13 11.21
CA ILE A 96 -11.47 -1.07 12.27
C ILE A 96 -12.61 -1.93 11.79
N SER A 97 -12.47 -3.25 11.89
CA SER A 97 -13.45 -4.21 11.35
C SER A 97 -13.80 -3.98 9.88
N GLY A 98 -12.84 -3.47 9.09
CA GLY A 98 -12.99 -3.23 7.66
C GLY A 98 -13.64 -1.89 7.29
N ALA A 99 -13.98 -1.04 8.26
CA ALA A 99 -14.52 0.30 8.02
C ALA A 99 -13.55 1.39 8.48
N PRO A 100 -13.38 2.49 7.72
CA PRO A 100 -12.66 3.67 8.20
C PRO A 100 -13.23 4.17 9.53
N VAL A 101 -12.36 4.58 10.45
CA VAL A 101 -12.77 5.16 11.73
C VAL A 101 -13.51 6.48 11.52
N LYS A 102 -14.39 6.84 12.47
CA LYS A 102 -15.14 8.09 12.43
C LYS A 102 -14.27 9.29 12.86
N ASP A 103 -14.70 10.48 12.44
CA ASP A 103 -13.97 11.73 12.67
C ASP A 103 -13.77 12.05 14.16
N ASP A 104 -14.78 11.77 15.00
CA ASP A 104 -14.74 11.97 16.44
C ASP A 104 -13.69 11.08 17.12
N VAL A 105 -13.61 9.80 16.73
CA VAL A 105 -12.59 8.87 17.23
C VAL A 105 -11.19 9.32 16.85
N LEU A 106 -10.97 9.76 15.60
CA LEU A 106 -9.68 10.29 15.17
C LEU A 106 -9.30 11.59 15.89
N ALA A 107 -10.23 12.53 16.02
CA ALA A 107 -10.00 13.78 16.74
C ALA A 107 -9.63 13.52 18.21
N GLN A 108 -10.31 12.57 18.85
CA GLN A 108 -9.96 12.13 20.20
C GLN A 108 -8.56 11.51 20.25
N ALA A 109 -8.22 10.65 19.28
CA ALA A 109 -6.90 10.03 19.22
C ALA A 109 -5.79 11.07 19.02
N PHE A 110 -5.95 12.03 18.11
CA PHE A 110 -5.00 13.13 17.93
C PHE A 110 -4.85 13.98 19.18
N SER A 111 -5.96 14.29 19.86
CA SER A 111 -5.92 14.99 21.13
C SER A 111 -5.11 14.23 22.19
N THR A 112 -5.31 12.91 22.26
CA THR A 112 -4.59 12.05 23.21
C THR A 112 -3.09 12.03 22.91
N VAL A 113 -2.70 11.95 21.63
CA VAL A 113 -1.29 12.05 21.21
C VAL A 113 -0.72 13.41 21.60
N HIS A 114 -1.42 14.50 21.30
CA HIS A 114 -1.00 15.86 21.62
C HIS A 114 -0.70 16.05 23.10
N GLU A 115 -1.65 15.65 23.95
CA GLU A 115 -1.55 15.76 25.41
C GLU A 115 -0.34 14.97 25.96
N ASN A 116 0.10 13.92 25.26
CA ASN A 116 1.24 13.09 25.65
C ASN A 116 2.56 13.47 24.95
N CYS A 117 2.55 14.35 23.94
CA CYS A 117 3.77 14.80 23.27
C CYS A 117 4.68 15.61 24.20
N GLY A 118 4.09 16.50 25.02
CA GLY A 118 4.85 17.51 25.75
C GLY A 118 5.64 18.39 24.78
N GLU A 119 6.95 18.54 24.98
CA GLU A 119 7.83 19.34 24.11
C GLU A 119 8.37 18.55 22.89
N ILE A 120 8.03 17.26 22.75
CA ILE A 120 8.54 16.41 21.68
C ILE A 120 7.88 16.80 20.35
N LYS A 121 8.70 17.22 19.39
CA LYS A 121 8.24 17.58 18.04
C LYS A 121 8.18 16.34 17.13
N LEU A 122 7.00 15.77 17.01
CA LEU A 122 6.70 14.70 16.07
C LEU A 122 6.56 15.24 14.63
N THR A 123 6.95 14.44 13.65
CA THR A 123 6.62 14.61 12.23
C THR A 123 5.17 14.23 11.96
N TYR A 124 4.65 14.61 10.79
CA TYR A 124 3.34 14.20 10.29
C TYR A 124 3.11 12.68 10.49
N PHE A 125 4.01 11.84 9.98
CA PHE A 125 3.84 10.38 10.01
C PHE A 125 3.98 9.76 11.40
N GLU A 126 4.86 10.29 12.25
CA GLU A 126 4.94 9.84 13.65
C GLU A 126 3.62 10.16 14.38
N TYR A 127 3.06 11.34 14.16
CA TYR A 127 1.79 11.77 14.75
C TYR A 127 0.62 10.88 14.33
N THR A 128 0.48 10.63 13.02
CA THR A 128 -0.62 9.83 12.47
C THR A 128 -0.52 8.37 12.86
N THR A 129 0.70 7.84 12.97
CA THR A 129 0.94 6.46 13.42
C THR A 129 0.51 6.28 14.87
N LEU A 130 0.91 7.19 15.78
CA LEU A 130 0.49 7.12 17.18
C LEU A 130 -1.03 7.27 17.31
N ALA A 131 -1.66 8.17 16.54
CA ALA A 131 -3.11 8.33 16.55
C ALA A 131 -3.84 7.07 16.08
N ALA A 132 -3.33 6.36 15.07
CA ALA A 132 -3.87 5.07 14.65
C ALA A 132 -3.82 4.03 15.78
N LEU A 133 -2.69 3.92 16.48
CA LEU A 133 -2.54 3.01 17.63
C LEU A 133 -3.48 3.37 18.79
N VAL A 134 -3.69 4.67 19.04
CA VAL A 134 -4.67 5.13 20.03
C VAL A 134 -6.09 4.77 19.61
N CYS A 135 -6.47 4.94 18.33
CA CYS A 135 -7.78 4.49 17.82
C CYS A 135 -7.99 2.99 18.08
N PHE A 136 -6.98 2.17 17.79
CA PHE A 136 -7.03 0.74 18.04
C PHE A 136 -7.19 0.38 19.52
N SER A 137 -6.57 1.16 20.41
CA SER A 137 -6.74 1.01 21.86
C SER A 137 -8.15 1.39 22.33
N ILE A 138 -8.68 2.53 21.86
CA ILE A 138 -10.04 3.01 22.20
C ILE A 138 -11.07 1.95 21.83
N GLU A 139 -10.89 1.39 20.64
CA GLU A 139 -11.81 0.44 20.04
C GLU A 139 -11.55 -1.01 20.47
N LYS A 140 -10.49 -1.27 21.25
CA LYS A 140 -10.16 -2.59 21.81
C LYS A 140 -10.08 -3.67 20.72
N VAL A 141 -9.24 -3.42 19.71
CA VAL A 141 -9.01 -4.41 18.64
C VAL A 141 -8.32 -5.67 19.19
N ASP A 142 -8.61 -6.81 18.58
CA ASP A 142 -8.06 -8.13 18.90
C ASP A 142 -6.85 -8.52 18.04
N ALA A 143 -6.57 -7.74 16.99
CA ALA A 143 -5.41 -7.90 16.11
C ALA A 143 -5.07 -6.57 15.45
N VAL A 144 -3.79 -6.36 15.12
CA VAL A 144 -3.30 -5.13 14.48
C VAL A 144 -2.51 -5.48 13.22
N VAL A 145 -2.82 -4.80 12.11
CA VAL A 145 -2.08 -4.89 10.85
C VAL A 145 -1.57 -3.48 10.51
N LEU A 146 -0.26 -3.31 10.43
CA LEU A 146 0.40 -2.03 10.19
C LEU A 146 1.15 -2.07 8.86
N GLU A 147 0.73 -1.28 7.88
CA GLU A 147 1.55 -1.00 6.70
C GLU A 147 2.62 0.04 7.04
N VAL A 148 3.86 -0.31 6.73
CA VAL A 148 5.00 0.62 6.81
C VAL A 148 4.86 1.72 5.76
N GLY A 149 5.07 2.97 6.16
CA GLY A 149 5.03 4.12 5.25
C GLY A 149 6.19 4.12 4.25
N LEU A 150 7.43 4.20 4.77
CA LEU A 150 8.65 4.28 3.97
C LEU A 150 9.80 3.48 4.58
N GLY A 151 10.48 2.68 3.76
CA GLY A 151 11.59 1.86 4.22
C GLY A 151 11.12 0.75 5.15
N GLY A 152 11.35 0.92 6.44
CA GLY A 152 11.03 -0.03 7.52
C GLY A 152 11.78 0.33 8.81
N ARG A 153 13.12 0.21 8.78
CA ARG A 153 14.03 0.36 9.93
C ARG A 153 13.78 1.61 10.77
N LEU A 154 13.52 2.75 10.13
CA LEU A 154 13.30 4.04 10.78
C LEU A 154 11.88 4.60 10.56
N ASP A 155 10.95 3.78 10.09
CA ASP A 155 9.55 4.17 9.92
C ASP A 155 8.85 4.23 11.28
N ALA A 156 7.93 5.18 11.46
CA ALA A 156 7.21 5.35 12.72
C ALA A 156 6.46 4.08 13.16
N VAL A 157 6.01 3.25 12.22
CA VAL A 157 5.34 1.97 12.51
C VAL A 157 6.26 0.99 13.24
N ASN A 158 7.56 1.01 12.91
CA ASN A 158 8.56 0.08 13.44
C ASN A 158 8.89 0.33 14.92
N VAL A 159 8.23 1.29 15.57
CA VAL A 159 8.24 1.46 17.02
C VAL A 159 7.53 0.33 17.77
N VAL A 160 6.62 -0.37 17.08
CA VAL A 160 5.81 -1.48 17.64
C VAL A 160 6.55 -2.80 17.46
N ASP A 161 6.47 -3.69 18.44
CA ASP A 161 7.04 -5.03 18.37
C ASP A 161 6.07 -6.00 17.69
N ALA A 162 6.23 -6.20 16.39
CA ALA A 162 5.43 -7.13 15.59
C ALA A 162 5.76 -8.61 15.89
N ASN A 163 4.73 -9.46 15.92
CA ASN A 163 4.89 -10.91 16.00
C ASN A 163 5.24 -11.51 14.64
N ILE A 164 4.67 -10.93 13.57
CA ILE A 164 4.91 -11.33 12.20
C ILE A 164 5.28 -10.10 11.38
N SER A 165 6.45 -10.13 10.75
CA SER A 165 6.88 -9.12 9.80
C SER A 165 6.75 -9.65 8.38
N VAL A 166 6.18 -8.87 7.48
CA VAL A 166 5.99 -9.23 6.07
C VAL A 166 6.84 -8.30 5.21
N ILE A 167 7.61 -8.85 4.28
CA ILE A 167 8.33 -8.08 3.26
C ILE A 167 7.78 -8.50 1.90
N THR A 168 6.84 -7.73 1.36
CA THR A 168 6.07 -8.13 0.17
C THR A 168 6.92 -8.19 -1.10
N SER A 169 7.79 -7.19 -1.32
CA SER A 169 8.66 -7.11 -2.50
C SER A 169 9.80 -6.10 -2.28
N ILE A 170 10.91 -6.30 -2.99
CA ILE A 170 12.02 -5.34 -3.06
C ILE A 170 12.18 -4.88 -4.51
N GLY A 171 12.29 -3.58 -4.72
CA GLY A 171 12.55 -2.96 -6.00
C GLY A 171 13.02 -1.52 -5.81
N LEU A 172 13.57 -0.94 -6.88
CA LEU A 172 14.04 0.44 -6.86
C LEU A 172 12.85 1.40 -6.78
N ASP A 173 12.69 2.04 -5.62
CA ASP A 173 11.80 3.18 -5.38
C ASP A 173 12.38 3.99 -4.22
N HIS A 174 12.10 5.29 -4.16
CA HIS A 174 12.62 6.20 -3.13
C HIS A 174 14.16 6.15 -2.95
N ILE A 175 14.90 6.01 -4.06
CA ILE A 175 16.36 5.80 -4.06
C ILE A 175 17.17 6.86 -3.30
N ARG A 176 16.65 8.10 -3.26
CA ARG A 176 17.29 9.22 -2.53
C ARG A 176 17.31 9.01 -1.02
N ILE A 177 16.44 8.15 -0.49
CA ILE A 177 16.23 7.95 0.93
C ILE A 177 16.69 6.54 1.34
N LEU A 178 16.31 5.53 0.57
CA LEU A 178 16.55 4.12 0.92
C LEU A 178 17.85 3.55 0.32
N GLY A 179 18.51 4.32 -0.55
CA GLY A 179 19.67 3.88 -1.29
C GLY A 179 19.36 3.46 -2.73
N ASP A 180 20.41 3.36 -3.52
CA ASP A 180 20.41 3.16 -4.97
C ASP A 180 20.60 1.70 -5.39
N THR A 181 20.65 0.75 -4.44
CA THR A 181 20.80 -0.68 -4.72
C THR A 181 19.71 -1.51 -4.05
N ILE A 182 19.46 -2.70 -4.58
CA ILE A 182 18.48 -3.65 -4.07
C ILE A 182 18.82 -4.08 -2.63
N GLU A 183 20.10 -4.27 -2.32
CA GLU A 183 20.58 -4.65 -0.99
C GLU A 183 20.36 -3.55 0.05
N LYS A 184 20.60 -2.28 -0.31
CA LYS A 184 20.35 -1.13 0.59
C LYS A 184 18.87 -1.01 0.91
N ILE A 185 18.01 -1.12 -0.11
CA ILE A 185 16.56 -1.08 0.07
C ILE A 185 16.07 -2.29 0.88
N ALA A 186 16.63 -3.48 0.65
CA ALA A 186 16.34 -4.67 1.42
C ALA A 186 16.76 -4.53 2.88
N PHE A 187 17.91 -3.91 3.17
CA PHE A 187 18.37 -3.65 4.53
C PHE A 187 17.43 -2.71 5.28
N GLU A 188 17.02 -1.60 4.65
CA GLU A 188 16.05 -0.68 5.24
C GLU A 188 14.71 -1.38 5.53
N LYS A 189 14.23 -2.24 4.62
CA LYS A 189 12.98 -2.98 4.81
C LYS A 189 13.11 -4.10 5.84
N ALA A 190 14.23 -4.81 5.89
CA ALA A 190 14.50 -5.87 6.85
C ALA A 190 14.58 -5.35 8.30
N GLY A 191 14.72 -4.03 8.50
CA GLY A 191 14.67 -3.42 9.82
C GLY A 191 13.35 -3.57 10.59
N VAL A 192 12.28 -4.06 9.94
CA VAL A 192 11.02 -4.43 10.62
C VAL A 192 11.06 -5.78 11.33
N ILE A 193 12.12 -6.56 11.13
CA ILE A 193 12.24 -7.89 11.71
C ILE A 193 12.55 -7.74 13.21
N LYS A 194 11.68 -8.29 14.05
CA LYS A 194 11.82 -8.25 15.51
C LYS A 194 12.49 -9.52 16.06
N GLU A 195 13.00 -9.43 17.28
CA GLU A 195 13.58 -10.58 17.99
C GLU A 195 12.58 -11.74 18.05
N HIS A 196 13.04 -12.93 17.64
CA HIS A 196 12.28 -14.18 17.64
C HIS A 196 10.95 -14.16 16.86
N SER A 197 10.75 -13.16 16.00
CA SER A 197 9.55 -13.02 15.19
C SER A 197 9.48 -14.04 14.04
N LYS A 198 8.32 -14.11 13.39
CA LYS A 198 8.15 -14.81 12.11
C LYS A 198 8.26 -13.79 10.97
N VAL A 199 8.97 -14.15 9.90
CA VAL A 199 9.16 -13.30 8.73
C VAL A 199 8.57 -13.99 7.51
N VAL A 200 7.65 -13.34 6.80
CA VAL A 200 7.09 -13.82 5.54
C VAL A 200 7.59 -12.91 4.41
N THR A 201 8.18 -13.47 3.36
CA THR A 201 8.72 -12.68 2.27
C THR A 201 8.32 -13.20 0.90
N GLY A 202 7.81 -12.29 0.05
CA GLY A 202 7.52 -12.53 -1.38
C GLY A 202 8.72 -12.19 -2.28
N VAL A 203 9.89 -11.96 -1.69
CA VAL A 203 11.09 -11.48 -2.39
C VAL A 203 11.81 -12.63 -3.07
N ILE A 204 11.94 -12.51 -4.39
CA ILE A 204 12.62 -13.50 -5.25
C ILE A 204 14.06 -13.12 -5.62
N ASP A 205 14.43 -11.84 -5.51
CA ASP A 205 15.78 -11.39 -5.81
C ASP A 205 16.76 -11.93 -4.77
N LYS A 206 17.79 -12.63 -5.24
CA LYS A 206 18.75 -13.32 -4.38
C LYS A 206 19.51 -12.36 -3.46
N SER A 207 19.96 -11.21 -3.98
CA SER A 207 20.73 -10.23 -3.21
C SER A 207 19.91 -9.63 -2.06
N ALA A 208 18.64 -9.32 -2.33
CA ALA A 208 17.72 -8.86 -1.30
C ALA A 208 17.40 -9.97 -0.28
N LEU A 209 17.18 -11.20 -0.75
CA LEU A 209 16.85 -12.32 0.11
C LEU A 209 17.99 -12.67 1.07
N ASP A 210 19.24 -12.61 0.60
CA ASP A 210 20.43 -12.82 1.43
C ASP A 210 20.51 -11.79 2.57
N VAL A 211 20.20 -10.52 2.30
CA VAL A 211 20.12 -9.46 3.33
C VAL A 211 19.01 -9.75 4.34
N ILE A 212 17.81 -10.13 3.88
CA ILE A 212 16.68 -10.45 4.76
C ILE A 212 17.00 -11.66 5.66
N LYS A 213 17.55 -12.74 5.08
CA LYS A 213 17.97 -13.94 5.83
C LYS A 213 19.07 -13.62 6.84
N ALA A 214 20.03 -12.75 6.48
CA ALA A 214 21.08 -12.33 7.38
C ALA A 214 20.54 -11.51 8.57
N GLU A 215 19.62 -10.57 8.34
CA GLU A 215 19.01 -9.79 9.42
C GLU A 215 18.11 -10.65 10.31
N ALA A 216 17.30 -11.53 9.73
CA ALA A 216 16.50 -12.49 10.49
C ALA A 216 17.36 -13.39 11.39
N LYS A 217 18.50 -13.86 10.89
CA LYS A 217 19.45 -14.66 11.68
C LYS A 217 19.98 -13.90 12.89
N LYS A 218 20.31 -12.61 12.76
CA LYS A 218 20.78 -11.78 13.89
C LYS A 218 19.72 -11.65 14.98
N ARG A 219 18.44 -11.62 14.58
CA ARG A 219 17.26 -11.47 15.45
C ARG A 219 16.69 -12.81 15.94
N GLY A 220 17.31 -13.93 15.61
CA GLY A 220 16.74 -15.26 15.89
C GLY A 220 15.34 -15.48 15.32
N ALA A 221 14.98 -14.78 14.23
CA ALA A 221 13.67 -14.84 13.59
C ALA A 221 13.59 -16.00 12.59
N THR A 222 12.40 -16.56 12.40
CA THR A 222 12.16 -17.63 11.41
C THR A 222 11.66 -17.03 10.09
N VAL A 223 12.32 -17.32 8.97
CA VAL A 223 11.94 -16.80 7.65
C VAL A 223 11.16 -17.85 6.85
N PHE A 224 10.10 -17.42 6.18
CA PHE A 224 9.34 -18.17 5.18
C PHE A 224 9.36 -17.40 3.86
N VAL A 225 9.83 -18.05 2.80
CA VAL A 225 10.11 -17.44 1.50
C VAL A 225 9.15 -18.00 0.45
N GLU A 226 8.53 -17.12 -0.33
CA GLU A 226 7.74 -17.52 -1.49
C GLU A 226 8.63 -18.23 -2.53
N ASN A 227 8.10 -19.32 -3.08
CA ASN A 227 8.76 -20.32 -3.93
C ASN A 227 9.71 -21.30 -3.22
N GLU A 228 10.13 -21.05 -1.97
CA GLU A 228 10.87 -22.04 -1.14
C GLU A 228 9.93 -22.76 -0.15
N ASP A 229 9.19 -22.01 0.66
CA ASP A 229 8.33 -22.52 1.76
C ASP A 229 6.84 -22.51 1.42
N PHE A 230 6.41 -21.64 0.51
CA PHE A 230 5.03 -21.56 0.02
C PHE A 230 5.01 -20.95 -1.39
N GLU A 231 3.95 -21.16 -2.16
CA GLU A 231 3.80 -20.52 -3.47
C GLU A 231 2.33 -20.32 -3.86
N GLY A 232 2.08 -19.33 -4.73
CA GLY A 232 0.81 -19.14 -5.42
C GLY A 232 0.92 -19.40 -6.92
N GLN A 233 0.05 -20.25 -7.45
CA GLN A 233 -0.09 -20.51 -8.88
C GLN A 233 -1.43 -19.97 -9.39
N PHE A 234 -1.45 -19.39 -10.60
CA PHE A 234 -2.56 -18.58 -11.12
C PHE A 234 -3.04 -18.99 -12.53
N ASP A 235 -2.70 -20.19 -13.00
CA ASP A 235 -2.97 -20.63 -14.38
C ASP A 235 -4.45 -20.98 -14.61
N ASP A 236 -5.11 -21.60 -13.63
CA ASP A 236 -6.53 -21.98 -13.65
C ASP A 236 -7.16 -21.74 -12.26
N GLY A 237 -7.46 -20.49 -11.96
CA GLY A 237 -7.84 -20.03 -10.62
C GLY A 237 -6.63 -19.75 -9.73
N PHE A 238 -6.82 -19.72 -8.40
CA PHE A 238 -5.72 -19.50 -7.46
C PHE A 238 -5.45 -20.77 -6.65
N LYS A 239 -4.24 -21.31 -6.81
CA LYS A 239 -3.77 -22.46 -6.03
C LYS A 239 -2.67 -22.01 -5.08
N TYR A 240 -2.90 -22.15 -3.77
CA TYR A 240 -1.89 -21.93 -2.75
C TYR A 240 -1.25 -23.26 -2.36
N ILE A 241 0.07 -23.34 -2.35
CA ILE A 241 0.83 -24.54 -2.01
C ILE A 241 1.73 -24.22 -0.81
N GLU A 242 1.51 -24.92 0.28
CA GLU A 242 2.37 -24.92 1.46
C GLU A 242 3.43 -26.03 1.32
N LYS A 243 4.71 -25.68 1.45
CA LYS A 243 5.85 -26.60 1.34
C LYS A 243 6.47 -26.81 2.72
N LYS A 244 6.10 -27.89 3.42
CA LYS A 244 6.68 -28.25 4.73
C LYS A 244 7.58 -29.47 4.57
N SER A 245 8.90 -29.26 4.44
CA SER A 245 9.97 -30.28 4.33
C SER A 245 9.69 -31.44 3.36
N LEU A 246 8.83 -32.39 3.72
CA LEU A 246 8.46 -33.58 2.93
C LEU A 246 6.98 -33.62 2.52
N ASN A 247 6.16 -32.69 3.02
CA ASN A 247 4.72 -32.63 2.76
C ASN A 247 4.37 -31.37 1.97
N LEU A 248 3.60 -31.57 0.90
CA LEU A 248 2.97 -30.50 0.13
C LEU A 248 1.49 -30.46 0.47
N THR A 249 1.00 -29.32 0.96
CA THR A 249 -0.43 -29.11 1.16
C THR A 249 -0.93 -28.09 0.15
N THR A 250 -1.94 -28.46 -0.63
CA THR A 250 -2.50 -27.61 -1.68
C THR A 250 -3.90 -27.16 -1.28
N PHE A 251 -4.17 -25.87 -1.47
CA PHE A 251 -5.49 -25.27 -1.30
C PHE A 251 -5.93 -24.62 -2.60
N MET A 252 -7.13 -25.00 -3.08
CA MET A 252 -7.77 -24.33 -4.20
C MET A 252 -8.60 -23.17 -3.67
N LEU A 253 -8.32 -21.97 -4.17
CA LEU A 253 -8.89 -20.72 -3.72
C LEU A 253 -9.46 -19.92 -4.90
N PRO A 254 -10.42 -19.03 -4.65
CA PRO A 254 -10.92 -18.10 -5.66
C PRO A 254 -9.82 -17.15 -6.13
N TYR A 255 -9.98 -16.58 -7.34
CA TYR A 255 -9.08 -15.53 -7.79
C TYR A 255 -9.29 -14.26 -6.94
N PRO A 256 -8.22 -13.66 -6.40
CA PRO A 256 -8.35 -12.47 -5.54
C PRO A 256 -8.74 -11.23 -6.33
N LYS A 257 -9.49 -10.32 -5.70
CA LYS A 257 -9.79 -8.98 -6.25
C LYS A 257 -8.66 -7.96 -6.07
N ILE A 258 -7.74 -8.21 -5.14
CA ILE A 258 -6.49 -7.47 -5.02
C ILE A 258 -5.45 -8.01 -6.03
N PRO A 259 -4.33 -7.29 -6.28
CA PRO A 259 -3.22 -7.83 -7.07
C PRO A 259 -2.83 -9.22 -6.59
N TYR A 260 -2.95 -10.20 -7.49
CA TYR A 260 -2.94 -11.62 -7.13
C TYR A 260 -1.63 -12.06 -6.46
N CYS A 261 -0.51 -11.44 -6.81
CA CYS A 261 0.81 -11.70 -6.24
C CYS A 261 0.91 -11.37 -4.74
N CYS A 262 -0.04 -10.62 -4.18
CA CYS A 262 -0.08 -10.30 -2.75
C CYS A 262 -0.74 -11.41 -1.92
N ALA A 263 -1.53 -12.28 -2.55
CA ALA A 263 -2.33 -13.28 -1.84
C ALA A 263 -1.51 -14.40 -1.17
N PRO A 264 -0.42 -14.94 -1.77
CA PRO A 264 0.35 -16.02 -1.14
C PRO A 264 0.96 -15.61 0.20
N ALA A 265 1.61 -14.44 0.26
CA ALA A 265 2.18 -13.94 1.50
C ALA A 265 1.10 -13.69 2.58
N ALA A 266 -0.06 -13.14 2.20
CA ALA A 266 -1.17 -12.96 3.12
C ALA A 266 -1.66 -14.30 3.69
N ILE A 267 -1.82 -15.34 2.87
CA ILE A 267 -2.25 -16.67 3.34
C ILE A 267 -1.21 -17.29 4.26
N LYS A 268 0.08 -17.13 3.97
CA LYS A 268 1.14 -17.62 4.85
C LYS A 268 1.06 -16.97 6.23
N VAL A 269 0.79 -15.66 6.31
CA VAL A 269 0.53 -14.97 7.58
C VAL A 269 -0.67 -15.58 8.31
N ILE A 270 -1.77 -15.86 7.61
CA ILE A 270 -2.95 -16.49 8.22
C ILE A 270 -2.65 -17.88 8.77
N ILE A 271 -1.84 -18.69 8.07
CA ILE A 271 -1.39 -19.99 8.56
C ILE A 271 -0.59 -19.83 9.85
N LEU A 272 0.34 -18.87 9.90
CA LEU A 272 1.13 -18.59 11.10
C LEU A 272 0.26 -18.10 12.27
N LEU A 273 -0.73 -17.24 12.01
CA LEU A 273 -1.66 -16.78 13.05
C LEU A 273 -2.51 -17.94 13.60
N ARG A 274 -2.92 -18.91 12.77
CA ARG A 274 -3.57 -20.14 13.24
C ARG A 274 -2.63 -20.97 14.12
N GLU A 275 -1.36 -21.10 13.74
CA GLU A 275 -0.34 -21.78 14.56
C GLU A 275 -0.11 -21.08 15.91
N MET A 276 -0.35 -19.77 15.98
CA MET A 276 -0.34 -18.99 17.23
C MET A 276 -1.64 -19.10 18.06
N GLY A 277 -2.61 -19.91 17.61
CA GLY A 277 -3.84 -20.20 18.35
C GLY A 277 -5.06 -19.37 17.95
N LEU A 278 -4.98 -18.53 16.90
CA LEU A 278 -6.15 -17.79 16.42
C LEU A 278 -7.10 -18.72 15.66
N ASN A 279 -8.39 -18.65 16.01
CA ASN A 279 -9.44 -19.36 15.29
C ASN A 279 -9.81 -18.62 14.00
N ILE A 280 -9.21 -19.01 12.88
CA ILE A 280 -9.46 -18.43 11.55
C ILE A 280 -10.07 -19.50 10.64
N PRO A 281 -11.39 -19.55 10.45
CA PRO A 281 -12.03 -20.58 9.63
C PRO A 281 -11.62 -20.49 8.15
N SER A 282 -11.52 -21.62 7.44
CA SER A 282 -11.22 -21.62 5.99
C SER A 282 -12.25 -20.85 5.17
N LYS A 283 -13.51 -20.82 5.61
CA LYS A 283 -14.56 -20.01 4.99
C LYS A 283 -14.22 -18.52 5.01
N ALA A 284 -13.68 -18.00 6.12
CA ALA A 284 -13.28 -16.60 6.24
C ALA A 284 -12.19 -16.23 5.22
N VAL A 285 -11.24 -17.14 4.99
CA VAL A 285 -10.19 -17.00 3.97
C VAL A 285 -10.80 -16.91 2.57
N ILE A 286 -11.67 -17.85 2.21
CA ILE A 286 -12.33 -17.90 0.90
C ILE A 286 -13.18 -16.66 0.66
N ASP A 287 -13.97 -16.25 1.64
CA ASP A 287 -14.87 -15.10 1.54
C ASP A 287 -14.06 -13.82 1.36
N ALA A 288 -13.01 -13.61 2.17
CA ALA A 288 -12.18 -12.41 2.07
C ALA A 288 -11.43 -12.32 0.73
N ILE A 289 -10.92 -13.42 0.19
CA ILE A 289 -10.28 -13.43 -1.14
C ILE A 289 -11.25 -12.93 -2.24
N LYS A 290 -12.54 -13.27 -2.14
CA LYS A 290 -13.56 -12.85 -3.11
C LYS A 290 -14.02 -11.41 -2.91
N THR A 291 -14.00 -10.90 -1.68
CA THR A 291 -14.65 -9.62 -1.34
C THR A 291 -13.67 -8.48 -1.13
N VAL A 292 -12.48 -8.73 -0.56
CA VAL A 292 -11.50 -7.69 -0.28
C VAL A 292 -10.98 -7.12 -1.59
N ALA A 293 -11.21 -5.82 -1.76
CA ALA A 293 -10.69 -5.01 -2.84
C ALA A 293 -10.11 -3.73 -2.24
N LEU A 294 -9.13 -3.15 -2.92
CA LEU A 294 -8.54 -1.87 -2.51
C LEU A 294 -8.73 -0.86 -3.64
N PRO A 295 -9.27 0.34 -3.35
CA PRO A 295 -9.40 1.38 -4.36
C PRO A 295 -8.08 1.69 -5.08
N GLY A 296 -8.14 1.85 -6.40
CA GLY A 296 -6.96 2.11 -7.23
C GLY A 296 -5.95 0.96 -7.30
N ARG A 297 -6.34 -0.30 -7.10
CA ARG A 297 -5.50 -1.50 -7.32
C ARG A 297 -6.18 -2.44 -8.30
N MET A 298 -5.96 -2.25 -9.60
CA MET A 298 -6.72 -2.91 -10.67
C MET A 298 -8.24 -2.92 -10.40
N GLN A 299 -8.76 -1.79 -9.90
CA GLN A 299 -10.15 -1.66 -9.50
C GLN A 299 -11.02 -1.48 -10.74
N LEU A 300 -11.91 -2.44 -11.00
CA LEU A 300 -12.95 -2.33 -12.03
C LEU A 300 -14.05 -1.38 -11.56
N VAL A 301 -14.31 -0.32 -12.32
CA VAL A 301 -15.31 0.72 -11.98
C VAL A 301 -16.41 0.91 -13.03
N SER A 302 -16.21 0.38 -14.24
CA SER A 302 -17.23 0.32 -15.30
C SER A 302 -16.95 -0.87 -16.22
N VAL A 303 -17.98 -1.39 -16.89
CA VAL A 303 -17.88 -2.53 -17.83
C VAL A 303 -18.28 -2.18 -19.28
N ASN A 304 -18.80 -0.98 -19.55
CA ASN A 304 -19.15 -0.51 -20.90
C ASN A 304 -19.01 1.03 -21.05
N PRO A 305 -17.83 1.55 -21.44
CA PRO A 305 -16.57 0.84 -21.66
C PRO A 305 -16.02 0.25 -20.36
N THR A 306 -15.11 -0.71 -20.48
CA THR A 306 -14.44 -1.26 -19.30
C THR A 306 -13.45 -0.24 -18.76
N ILE A 307 -13.53 0.12 -17.48
CA ILE A 307 -12.61 1.10 -16.86
C ILE A 307 -11.96 0.47 -15.62
N TYR A 308 -10.63 0.50 -15.60
CA TYR A 308 -9.80 0.11 -14.46
C TYR A 308 -9.02 1.29 -13.89
N LEU A 309 -8.91 1.32 -12.57
CA LEU A 309 -8.06 2.26 -11.83
C LEU A 309 -6.90 1.52 -11.17
N ASP A 310 -5.66 1.93 -11.44
CA ASP A 310 -4.46 1.35 -10.83
C ASP A 310 -3.38 2.40 -10.54
N VAL A 311 -2.91 2.50 -9.30
CA VAL A 311 -1.91 3.53 -8.93
C VAL A 311 -0.47 3.22 -9.36
N ALA A 312 -0.21 2.21 -10.19
CA ALA A 312 1.14 1.86 -10.63
C ALA A 312 1.93 3.10 -11.09
N HIS A 313 3.05 3.35 -10.41
CA HIS A 313 3.82 4.60 -10.54
C HIS A 313 5.34 4.39 -10.48
N ASN A 314 5.79 3.14 -10.42
CA ASN A 314 7.21 2.77 -10.41
C ASN A 314 7.44 1.54 -11.33
N PRO A 315 8.69 1.25 -11.73
CA PRO A 315 8.96 0.21 -12.72
C PRO A 315 8.44 -1.18 -12.31
N PRO A 316 8.63 -1.65 -11.06
CA PRO A 316 8.08 -2.95 -10.66
C PRO A 316 6.54 -3.01 -10.70
N ALA A 317 5.84 -1.92 -10.34
CA ALA A 317 4.38 -1.86 -10.43
C ALA A 317 3.90 -1.86 -11.89
N ALA A 318 4.59 -1.13 -12.77
CA ALA A 318 4.32 -1.13 -14.20
C ALA A 318 4.49 -2.53 -14.82
N LEU A 319 5.53 -3.27 -14.43
CA LEU A 319 5.73 -4.66 -14.86
C LEU A 319 4.58 -5.57 -14.41
N ASN A 320 4.15 -5.43 -13.15
CA ASN A 320 3.03 -6.19 -12.62
C ASN A 320 1.71 -5.85 -13.34
N LEU A 321 1.48 -4.57 -13.65
CA LEU A 321 0.33 -4.13 -14.45
C LEU A 321 0.36 -4.77 -15.83
N VAL A 322 1.48 -4.67 -16.56
CA VAL A 322 1.66 -5.28 -17.90
C VAL A 322 1.41 -6.78 -17.87
N LYS A 323 1.94 -7.50 -16.87
CA LYS A 323 1.67 -8.93 -16.69
C LYS A 323 0.19 -9.21 -16.46
N THR A 324 -0.46 -8.43 -15.60
CA THR A 324 -1.89 -8.56 -15.28
C THR A 324 -2.76 -8.37 -16.51
N ILE A 325 -2.51 -7.34 -17.32
CA ILE A 325 -3.34 -7.04 -18.50
C ILE A 325 -3.06 -7.98 -19.69
N LYS A 326 -1.87 -8.60 -19.75
CA LYS A 326 -1.54 -9.66 -20.73
C LYS A 326 -2.26 -10.97 -20.42
N ASN A 327 -2.44 -11.28 -19.14
CA ASN A 327 -3.15 -12.47 -18.69
C ASN A 327 -4.68 -12.33 -18.71
N ARG A 328 -5.20 -11.22 -19.25
CA ARG A 328 -6.63 -10.94 -19.34
C ARG A 328 -7.06 -10.85 -20.81
N PRO A 329 -8.24 -11.38 -21.17
CA PRO A 329 -8.77 -11.21 -22.52
C PRO A 329 -8.85 -9.72 -22.90
N LYS A 330 -8.29 -9.37 -24.06
CA LYS A 330 -8.45 -8.05 -24.68
C LYS A 330 -9.58 -8.13 -25.70
N LEU A 331 -10.73 -7.53 -25.39
CA LEU A 331 -11.94 -7.62 -26.21
C LEU A 331 -11.90 -6.67 -27.43
N ALA A 332 -11.35 -5.47 -27.26
CA ALA A 332 -11.17 -4.47 -28.32
C ALA A 332 -9.93 -3.60 -28.03
N ASN A 333 -9.97 -2.29 -28.24
CA ASN A 333 -8.83 -1.41 -27.97
C ASN A 333 -8.66 -1.17 -26.46
N ARG A 334 -7.41 -0.94 -26.05
CA ARG A 334 -7.02 -0.66 -24.67
C ARG A 334 -6.26 0.66 -24.61
N TYR A 335 -6.79 1.61 -23.85
CA TYR A 335 -6.25 2.96 -23.72
C TYR A 335 -5.67 3.20 -22.33
N ALA A 336 -4.58 3.93 -22.26
CA ALA A 336 -3.99 4.39 -21.01
C ALA A 336 -4.36 5.85 -20.76
N LEU A 337 -4.84 6.18 -19.55
CA LEU A 337 -4.91 7.55 -19.06
C LEU A 337 -3.84 7.75 -17.99
N ILE A 338 -2.87 8.64 -18.25
CA ILE A 338 -1.64 8.72 -17.46
C ILE A 338 -1.40 10.15 -16.95
N GLY A 339 -1.17 10.25 -15.65
CA GLY A 339 -0.52 11.37 -14.99
C GLY A 339 0.50 10.83 -13.99
N MET A 340 1.66 11.47 -13.84
CA MET A 340 2.73 11.00 -12.94
C MET A 340 3.33 12.13 -12.12
N LEU A 341 3.98 11.78 -11.01
CA LEU A 341 4.74 12.73 -10.18
C LEU A 341 6.19 12.82 -10.64
N LYS A 342 6.78 14.01 -10.54
CA LYS A 342 8.15 14.37 -10.96
C LYS A 342 9.25 13.52 -10.32
N ASP A 343 9.02 13.05 -9.10
CA ASP A 343 9.99 12.30 -8.31
C ASP A 343 10.02 10.79 -8.63
N LYS A 344 9.14 10.32 -9.52
CA LYS A 344 9.09 8.93 -9.97
C LYS A 344 9.92 8.71 -11.25
N ASP A 345 10.32 7.45 -11.48
CA ASP A 345 11.04 7.03 -12.68
C ASP A 345 10.08 6.89 -13.87
N ILE A 346 9.69 8.06 -14.41
CA ILE A 346 8.75 8.20 -15.51
C ILE A 346 9.27 7.47 -16.76
N GLU A 347 10.56 7.61 -17.04
CA GLU A 347 11.22 7.04 -18.21
C GLU A 347 11.12 5.52 -18.22
N SER A 348 11.45 4.86 -17.12
CA SER A 348 11.35 3.40 -17.03
C SER A 348 9.89 2.94 -17.02
N VAL A 349 8.99 3.62 -16.29
CA VAL A 349 7.56 3.26 -16.26
C VAL A 349 6.95 3.33 -17.66
N ILE A 350 7.12 4.44 -18.37
CA ILE A 350 6.58 4.62 -19.72
C ILE A 350 7.17 3.58 -20.67
N LYS A 351 8.49 3.32 -20.61
CA LYS A 351 9.13 2.28 -21.43
C LYS A 351 8.54 0.89 -21.21
N ILE A 352 8.16 0.55 -19.98
CA ILE A 352 7.57 -0.75 -19.66
C ILE A 352 6.16 -0.88 -20.26
N ILE A 353 5.37 0.19 -20.21
CA ILE A 353 3.95 0.15 -20.59
C ILE A 353 3.69 0.51 -22.06
N SER A 354 4.63 1.18 -22.75
CA SER A 354 4.43 1.86 -24.04
C SER A 354 3.83 0.98 -25.14
N HIS A 355 4.08 -0.33 -25.10
CA HIS A 355 3.61 -1.27 -26.11
C HIS A 355 2.43 -2.15 -25.64
N SER A 356 1.81 -1.80 -24.51
CA SER A 356 0.67 -2.55 -23.96
C SER A 356 -0.69 -1.87 -24.20
N PHE A 357 -0.69 -0.72 -24.87
CA PHE A 357 -1.86 0.14 -25.10
C PHE A 357 -1.95 0.56 -26.57
N ASP A 358 -3.16 0.74 -27.07
CA ASP A 358 -3.47 1.18 -28.42
C ASP A 358 -3.61 2.71 -28.52
N GLY A 359 -3.63 3.41 -27.39
CA GLY A 359 -3.60 4.88 -27.33
C GLY A 359 -3.39 5.42 -25.92
N PHE A 360 -2.93 6.66 -25.84
CA PHE A 360 -2.50 7.33 -24.61
C PHE A 360 -3.18 8.69 -24.44
N TYR A 361 -3.76 8.90 -23.27
CA TYR A 361 -4.37 10.16 -22.82
C TYR A 361 -3.55 10.68 -21.65
N LEU A 362 -2.79 11.74 -21.89
CA LEU A 362 -1.86 12.30 -20.91
C LEU A 362 -2.50 13.48 -20.18
N ALA A 363 -2.28 13.58 -18.88
CA ALA A 363 -2.74 14.68 -18.06
C ALA A 363 -1.58 15.30 -17.28
N THR A 364 -1.54 16.64 -17.23
CA THR A 364 -0.71 17.36 -16.25
C THR A 364 -1.34 17.23 -14.87
N LEU A 365 -0.52 16.92 -13.86
CA LEU A 365 -0.96 16.90 -12.46
C LEU A 365 -0.67 18.25 -11.78
N HIS A 366 -1.70 18.91 -11.24
CA HIS A 366 -1.59 20.24 -10.63
C HIS A 366 -1.26 20.19 -9.15
N THR A 367 -0.14 19.57 -8.83
CA THR A 367 0.43 19.55 -7.47
C THR A 367 1.88 20.02 -7.51
N ALA A 368 2.47 20.39 -6.37
CA ALA A 368 3.88 20.79 -6.30
C ALA A 368 4.83 19.72 -6.90
N ARG A 369 4.45 18.44 -6.80
CA ARG A 369 5.18 17.29 -7.31
C ARG A 369 4.66 16.77 -8.66
N GLY A 370 3.57 17.33 -9.19
CA GLY A 370 2.96 16.85 -10.43
C GLY A 370 3.81 17.16 -11.66
N GLU A 371 3.85 16.21 -12.59
CA GLU A 371 4.55 16.36 -13.87
C GLU A 371 3.62 16.88 -14.98
N THR A 372 4.19 17.51 -16.00
CA THR A 372 3.45 18.02 -17.16
C THR A 372 3.25 16.97 -18.24
N LYS A 373 2.13 17.10 -18.96
CA LYS A 373 1.80 16.29 -20.14
C LYS A 373 2.90 16.30 -21.20
N GLU A 374 3.60 17.43 -21.40
CA GLU A 374 4.66 17.58 -22.39
C GLU A 374 5.87 16.69 -22.08
N ARG A 375 6.22 16.50 -20.79
CA ARG A 375 7.30 15.58 -20.43
C ARG A 375 6.88 14.14 -20.68
N LEU A 376 5.65 13.75 -20.31
CA LEU A 376 5.13 12.40 -20.57
C LEU A 376 5.10 12.09 -22.07
N GLU A 377 4.64 13.04 -22.89
CA GLU A 377 4.58 12.92 -24.35
C GLU A 377 5.96 12.72 -24.96
N LYS A 378 6.95 13.53 -24.56
CA LYS A 378 8.35 13.38 -25.02
C LYS A 378 8.91 12.00 -24.71
N VAL A 379 8.62 11.43 -23.54
CA VAL A 379 9.09 10.09 -23.17
C VAL A 379 8.41 9.01 -24.00
N LEU A 380 7.09 9.11 -24.26
CA LEU A 380 6.38 8.18 -25.15
C LEU A 380 6.93 8.21 -26.58
N ILE A 381 7.20 9.39 -27.13
CA ILE A 381 7.81 9.55 -28.45
C ILE A 381 9.20 8.91 -28.47
N LYS A 382 10.00 9.10 -27.42
CA LYS A 382 11.32 8.44 -27.27
C LYS A 382 11.19 6.91 -27.22
N CYS A 383 10.08 6.39 -26.69
CA CYS A 383 9.73 4.96 -26.72
C CYS A 383 9.09 4.51 -28.05
N GLN A 384 9.17 5.32 -29.11
CA GLN A 384 8.67 5.03 -30.45
C GLN A 384 7.15 4.83 -30.53
N VAL A 385 6.40 5.43 -29.59
CA VAL A 385 4.93 5.50 -29.71
C VAL A 385 4.58 6.55 -30.77
N PRO A 386 3.80 6.20 -31.81
CA PRO A 386 3.40 7.16 -32.84
C PRO A 386 2.63 8.34 -32.24
N GLN A 387 2.96 9.56 -32.68
CA GLN A 387 2.31 10.77 -32.16
C GLN A 387 0.79 10.77 -32.38
N SER A 388 0.30 10.10 -33.42
CA SER A 388 -1.14 9.93 -33.68
C SER A 388 -1.90 9.16 -32.60
N LEU A 389 -1.20 8.40 -31.75
CA LEU A 389 -1.77 7.63 -30.65
C LEU A 389 -1.72 8.38 -29.31
N ILE A 390 -1.17 9.61 -29.28
CA ILE A 390 -0.96 10.38 -28.06
C ILE A 390 -1.87 11.61 -28.08
N LYS A 391 -2.66 11.79 -27.02
CA LYS A 391 -3.49 12.98 -26.80
C LYS A 391 -3.19 13.57 -25.42
N SER A 392 -2.93 14.88 -25.35
CA SER A 392 -2.39 15.55 -24.15
C SER A 392 -3.33 16.65 -23.61
N TYR A 393 -3.75 16.54 -22.35
CA TYR A 393 -4.75 17.40 -21.70
C TYR A 393 -4.22 18.14 -20.47
N HIS A 394 -4.82 19.28 -20.16
CA HIS A 394 -4.35 20.15 -19.07
C HIS A 394 -4.60 19.57 -17.68
N ASN A 395 -5.57 18.69 -17.49
CA ASN A 395 -5.88 18.05 -16.21
C ASN A 395 -6.48 16.65 -16.45
N VAL A 396 -6.62 15.86 -15.39
CA VAL A 396 -7.14 14.48 -15.48
C VAL A 396 -8.61 14.47 -15.92
N LYS A 397 -9.42 15.42 -15.44
CA LYS A 397 -10.84 15.51 -15.80
C LYS A 397 -11.05 15.65 -17.31
N ASP A 398 -10.29 16.54 -17.96
CA ASP A 398 -10.35 16.75 -19.41
C ASP A 398 -9.92 15.49 -20.18
N ALA A 399 -8.87 14.80 -19.70
CA ALA A 399 -8.44 13.54 -20.27
C ALA A 399 -9.52 12.45 -20.15
N VAL A 400 -10.19 12.35 -19.00
CA VAL A 400 -11.32 11.43 -18.76
C VAL A 400 -12.46 11.74 -19.71
N CYS A 401 -12.90 13.00 -19.78
CA CYS A 401 -13.98 13.42 -20.67
C CYS A 401 -13.65 13.16 -22.14
N ALA A 402 -12.40 13.30 -22.55
CA ALA A 402 -11.98 13.05 -23.92
C ALA A 402 -11.93 11.55 -24.25
N VAL A 403 -11.28 10.73 -23.41
CA VAL A 403 -11.21 9.28 -23.67
C VAL A 403 -12.60 8.65 -23.73
N LEU A 404 -13.53 9.07 -22.86
CA LEU A 404 -14.91 8.56 -22.87
C LEU A 404 -15.69 8.90 -24.15
N LYS A 405 -15.33 9.96 -24.87
CA LYS A 405 -15.94 10.31 -26.17
C LYS A 405 -15.36 9.48 -27.32
N ASP A 406 -14.11 9.06 -27.20
CA ASP A 406 -13.37 8.38 -28.26
C ASP A 406 -13.57 6.86 -28.24
N VAL A 407 -13.81 6.27 -27.06
CA VAL A 407 -13.91 4.81 -26.90
C VAL A 407 -15.29 4.24 -27.21
N GLN A 408 -15.32 2.97 -27.62
CA GLN A 408 -16.51 2.16 -27.84
C GLN A 408 -16.83 1.29 -26.61
N LYS A 409 -18.03 0.67 -26.58
CA LYS A 409 -18.49 -0.15 -25.45
C LYS A 409 -17.56 -1.31 -25.08
N ASN A 410 -16.89 -1.91 -26.08
CA ASN A 410 -16.00 -3.05 -25.86
C ASN A 410 -14.54 -2.67 -25.59
N ASP A 411 -14.23 -1.36 -25.65
CA ASP A 411 -12.89 -0.87 -25.35
C ASP A 411 -12.63 -0.83 -23.83
N GLU A 412 -11.34 -0.79 -23.49
CA GLU A 412 -10.85 -0.74 -22.12
C GLU A 412 -10.05 0.54 -21.88
N ILE A 413 -10.28 1.19 -20.74
CA ILE A 413 -9.50 2.32 -20.24
C ILE A 413 -8.81 1.88 -18.95
N ILE A 414 -7.51 2.15 -18.85
CA ILE A 414 -6.76 1.97 -17.60
C ILE A 414 -6.21 3.33 -17.18
N VAL A 415 -6.67 3.82 -16.03
CA VAL A 415 -6.14 5.04 -15.39
C VAL A 415 -4.97 4.64 -14.51
N LEU A 416 -3.81 5.27 -14.71
CA LEU A 416 -2.58 4.93 -13.99
C LEU A 416 -1.58 6.09 -13.82
N GLY A 417 -0.50 5.80 -13.10
CA GLY A 417 0.69 6.66 -13.00
C GLY A 417 0.87 7.34 -11.66
N SER A 418 -0.20 7.52 -10.87
CA SER A 418 -0.11 7.98 -9.48
C SER A 418 -1.44 7.83 -8.72
N PHE A 419 -1.38 7.95 -7.39
CA PHE A 419 -2.60 8.09 -6.57
C PHE A 419 -3.39 9.36 -6.92
N VAL A 420 -2.73 10.47 -7.26
CA VAL A 420 -3.39 11.73 -7.63
C VAL A 420 -4.20 11.55 -8.91
N THR A 421 -3.61 10.88 -9.91
CA THR A 421 -4.29 10.58 -11.18
C THR A 421 -5.54 9.74 -10.96
N VAL A 422 -5.43 8.70 -10.13
CA VAL A 422 -6.57 7.84 -9.81
C VAL A 422 -7.64 8.60 -9.05
N SER A 423 -7.26 9.39 -8.04
CA SER A 423 -8.20 10.22 -7.26
C SER A 423 -8.95 11.21 -8.16
N GLU A 424 -8.24 12.01 -8.96
CA GLU A 424 -8.88 12.99 -9.85
C GLU A 424 -9.76 12.31 -10.92
N ALA A 425 -9.39 11.10 -11.36
CA ALA A 425 -10.23 10.33 -12.28
C ALA A 425 -11.48 9.77 -11.61
N MET A 426 -11.40 9.33 -10.34
CA MET A 426 -12.56 8.93 -9.55
C MET A 426 -13.55 10.08 -9.42
N ASP A 427 -13.06 11.29 -9.09
CA ASP A 427 -13.87 12.50 -9.02
C ASP A 427 -14.54 12.81 -10.37
N ALA A 428 -13.79 12.72 -11.47
CA ALA A 428 -14.30 12.98 -12.81
C ALA A 428 -15.33 11.95 -13.30
N LEU A 429 -15.26 10.72 -12.78
CA LEU A 429 -16.18 9.61 -13.07
C LEU A 429 -17.32 9.50 -12.05
N GLU A 430 -17.37 10.37 -11.04
CA GLU A 430 -18.34 10.35 -9.94
C GLU A 430 -18.34 9.02 -9.15
N ILE A 431 -17.17 8.40 -9.02
CA ILE A 431 -16.96 7.16 -8.26
C ILE A 431 -16.59 7.52 -6.83
N LYS A 432 -17.27 6.92 -5.85
CA LYS A 432 -17.00 7.10 -4.41
C LYS A 432 -16.10 6.03 -3.83
#